data_AF-A0A441Z2Z6-F1
#
_entry.id   AF-A0A441Z2Z6-F1
#
_cell.length_a   1.000
_cell.length_b   1.000
_cell.length_c   1.000
_cell.angle_alpha   90.00
_cell.angle_beta   90.00
_cell.angle_gamma   90.00
#
_symmetry.space_group_name_H-M   'P 1'
#
loop_
_entity.id
_entity.type
_entity.pdbx_description
1 polymer ?
#
loop_
_entity_poly.entity_id
_entity_poly.type
_entity_poly.pdbx_seq_one_letter_code
_entity_poly.pdbx_strand_id
1 'polypeptide(L)'
;MIAVGGSAAAAGELAATASKRIPICHGYSCNYRTMLALGPGDGARFRSILRAGAGSPQAERSAVSKAVRYFEQRIFRVTGIRDLPQSKFGASRIRGQMDCVDESTNTHALLVYLAERKLLRFHKVEDNASRGLFVDGRYPHWTAVISDRGGTEWVVDSWYAPMGGAPDIFPLSQWKKRGVLESGALD
;
A
#
# COMPACT_ATOMS: atom_id res chain seq x y z
N MET A 1 25.89 29.21 33.65
CA MET A 1 25.72 28.57 32.32
C MET A 1 24.62 27.53 32.46
N ILE A 2 23.45 27.74 31.86
CA ILE A 2 22.34 26.79 31.92
C ILE A 2 22.45 25.90 30.68
N ALA A 3 22.75 24.61 30.90
CA ALA A 3 22.77 23.62 29.83
C ALA A 3 21.34 23.27 29.43
N VAL A 4 20.92 23.67 28.23
CA VAL A 4 19.66 23.22 27.64
C VAL A 4 19.88 21.85 27.00
N GLY A 5 19.73 20.79 27.79
CA GLY A 5 19.72 19.42 27.29
C GLY A 5 18.40 19.09 26.61
N GLY A 6 18.28 19.34 25.31
CA GLY A 6 17.16 18.85 24.50
C GLY A 6 17.25 17.32 24.37
N SER A 7 16.36 16.58 25.02
CA SER A 7 16.35 15.10 24.95
C SER A 7 16.04 14.58 23.55
N ALA A 8 16.78 13.55 23.12
CA ALA A 8 16.54 12.80 21.87
C ALA A 8 15.11 12.27 21.72
N ALA A 9 14.40 12.06 22.83
CA ALA A 9 12.98 11.67 22.84
C ALA A 9 12.08 12.74 22.19
N ALA A 10 12.31 14.03 22.44
CA ALA A 10 11.52 15.12 21.85
C ALA A 10 11.79 15.27 20.35
N ALA A 11 13.03 15.02 19.91
CA ALA A 11 13.38 15.00 18.48
C ALA A 11 12.77 13.78 17.76
N GLY A 12 12.71 12.62 18.42
CA GLY A 12 12.01 11.43 17.92
C GLY A 12 10.50 11.63 17.81
N GLU A 13 9.89 12.30 18.78
CA GLU A 13 8.47 12.66 18.78
C GLU A 13 8.12 13.68 17.67
N LEU A 14 8.97 14.70 17.47
CA LEU A 14 8.83 15.69 16.37
C LEU A 14 8.95 15.05 14.99
N ALA A 15 9.92 14.14 14.80
CA ALA A 15 10.09 13.42 13.55
C ALA A 15 8.94 12.43 13.28
N ALA A 16 8.39 11.80 14.33
CA ALA A 16 7.23 10.92 14.23
C ALA A 16 5.91 11.67 13.94
N THR A 17 5.85 12.96 14.25
CA THR A 17 4.68 13.83 14.00
C THR A 17 4.80 14.68 12.73
N ALA A 18 5.99 14.80 12.13
CA ALA A 18 6.19 15.53 10.88
C ALA A 18 5.44 14.88 9.70
N SER A 19 4.92 15.72 8.80
CA SER A 19 4.26 15.28 7.58
C SER A 19 5.23 14.52 6.66
N LYS A 20 4.86 13.33 6.18
CA LYS A 20 5.60 12.60 5.14
C LYS A 20 4.99 12.91 3.78
N ARG A 21 5.83 13.17 2.78
CA ARG A 21 5.40 13.32 1.39
C ARG A 21 5.69 12.03 0.62
N ILE A 22 4.69 11.51 -0.08
CA ILE A 22 4.79 10.31 -0.92
C ILE A 22 4.42 10.70 -2.35
N PRO A 23 5.30 10.45 -3.35
CA PRO A 23 4.92 10.62 -4.76
C PRO A 23 3.98 9.50 -5.16
N ILE A 24 2.76 9.85 -5.57
CA ILE A 24 1.74 8.89 -6.01
C ILE A 24 1.82 8.74 -7.52
N CYS A 25 2.09 7.52 -7.98
CA CYS A 25 2.08 7.14 -9.39
C CYS A 25 0.64 7.04 -9.92
N HIS A 26 0.42 7.54 -11.12
CA HIS A 26 -0.80 7.34 -11.90
C HIS A 26 -0.51 7.57 -13.39
N GLY A 27 -1.51 7.34 -14.23
CA GLY A 27 -1.39 7.50 -15.67
C GLY A 27 -0.81 6.29 -16.37
N TYR A 28 -0.89 5.11 -15.77
CA TYR A 28 -0.33 3.85 -16.25
C TYR A 28 1.20 3.88 -16.23
N SER A 29 1.84 2.87 -15.67
CA SER A 29 3.31 2.75 -15.64
C SER A 29 4.02 3.99 -15.05
N CYS A 30 3.39 4.65 -14.07
CA CYS A 30 3.84 5.85 -13.37
C CYS A 30 4.20 7.03 -14.30
N ASN A 31 3.43 7.22 -15.37
CA ASN A 31 3.61 8.35 -16.29
C ASN A 31 3.43 9.72 -15.62
N TYR A 32 2.63 9.80 -14.57
CA TYR A 32 2.44 11.01 -13.77
C TYR A 32 2.70 10.72 -12.30
N ARG A 33 3.13 11.77 -11.58
CA ARG A 33 3.31 11.75 -10.13
C ARG A 33 2.58 12.92 -9.50
N THR A 34 1.75 12.65 -8.51
CA THR A 34 1.12 13.67 -7.65
C THR A 34 1.61 13.52 -6.22
N MET A 35 2.06 14.62 -5.60
CA MET A 35 2.57 14.56 -4.24
C MET A 35 1.44 14.48 -3.22
N LEU A 36 1.35 13.37 -2.49
CA LEU A 36 0.49 13.23 -1.32
C LEU A 36 1.25 13.60 -0.05
N ALA A 37 0.73 14.55 0.73
CA ALA A 37 1.21 14.82 2.08
C ALA A 37 0.35 14.06 3.11
N LEU A 38 0.98 13.19 3.89
CA LEU A 38 0.39 12.52 5.05
C LEU A 38 0.79 13.27 6.31
N GLY A 39 -0.18 13.89 6.97
CA GLY A 39 0.05 14.70 8.18
C GLY A 39 -0.11 13.92 9.50
N PRO A 40 -0.02 14.61 10.64
CA PRO A 40 -0.20 14.01 11.97
C PRO A 40 -1.53 13.26 12.12
N GLY A 41 -2.62 13.82 11.57
CA GLY A 41 -3.95 13.20 11.59
C GLY A 41 -4.01 11.88 10.81
N ASP A 42 -3.30 11.80 9.69
CA ASP A 42 -3.17 10.56 8.91
C ASP A 42 -2.38 9.51 9.69
N GLY A 43 -1.25 9.91 10.30
CA GLY A 43 -0.47 9.05 11.16
C GLY A 43 -1.28 8.49 12.34
N ALA A 44 -2.10 9.33 12.99
CA ALA A 44 -2.99 8.90 14.05
C ALA A 44 -4.06 7.90 13.55
N ARG A 45 -4.63 8.15 12.36
CA ARG A 45 -5.59 7.23 11.75
C ARG A 45 -4.97 5.88 11.44
N PHE A 46 -3.78 5.83 10.85
CA PHE A 46 -3.05 4.59 10.60
C PHE A 46 -2.72 3.84 11.90
N ARG A 47 -2.20 4.54 12.92
CA ARG A 47 -1.97 3.94 14.25
C ARG A 47 -3.23 3.30 14.82
N SER A 48 -4.37 3.99 14.74
CA SER A 48 -5.64 3.44 15.23
C SER A 48 -6.07 2.19 14.46
N ILE A 49 -5.95 2.20 13.13
CA ILE A 49 -6.31 1.05 12.28
C ILE A 49 -5.44 -0.16 12.63
N LEU A 50 -4.11 0.01 12.63
CA LEU A 50 -3.17 -1.09 12.84
C LEU A 50 -3.21 -1.61 14.29
N ARG A 51 -3.44 -0.73 15.28
CA ARG A 51 -3.62 -1.15 16.68
C ARG A 51 -4.83 -2.08 16.85
N ALA A 52 -5.92 -1.85 16.11
CA ALA A 52 -7.09 -2.73 16.17
C ALA A 52 -6.82 -4.13 15.57
N GLY A 53 -5.83 -4.26 14.69
CA GLY A 53 -5.39 -5.55 14.11
C GLY A 53 -4.23 -6.21 14.86
N ALA A 54 -3.76 -5.63 15.96
CA ALA A 54 -2.49 -6.01 16.58
C ALA A 54 -2.51 -7.35 17.37
N GLY A 55 -3.63 -8.08 17.36
CA GLY A 55 -3.82 -9.32 18.13
C GLY A 55 -3.31 -10.59 17.44
N SER A 56 -3.21 -10.62 16.11
CA SER A 56 -2.73 -11.79 15.36
C SER A 56 -2.26 -11.40 13.96
N PRO A 57 -1.46 -12.25 13.25
CA PRO A 57 -1.10 -11.99 11.86
C PRO A 57 -2.33 -11.81 10.96
N GLN A 58 -3.37 -12.61 11.13
CA GLN A 58 -4.60 -12.47 10.34
C GLN A 58 -5.34 -11.15 10.62
N ALA A 59 -5.41 -10.74 11.89
CA ALA A 59 -6.01 -9.45 12.25
C ALA A 59 -5.18 -8.28 11.70
N GLU A 60 -3.86 -8.40 11.66
CA GLU A 60 -2.99 -7.38 11.06
C GLU A 60 -3.20 -7.26 9.55
N ARG A 61 -3.32 -8.38 8.82
CA ARG A 61 -3.68 -8.34 7.38
C ARG A 61 -5.02 -7.64 7.15
N SER A 62 -6.01 -7.90 8.00
CA SER A 62 -7.31 -7.21 7.95
C SER A 62 -7.17 -5.70 8.23
N ALA A 63 -6.26 -5.30 9.10
CA ALA A 63 -5.96 -3.89 9.36
C ALA A 63 -5.16 -3.23 8.23
N VAL A 64 -4.26 -3.96 7.57
CA VAL A 64 -3.56 -3.51 6.35
C VAL A 64 -4.57 -3.21 5.25
N SER A 65 -5.55 -4.10 5.02
CA SER A 65 -6.66 -3.84 4.07
C SER A 65 -7.36 -2.51 4.36
N LYS A 66 -7.73 -2.26 5.63
CA LYS A 66 -8.34 -0.98 6.05
C LYS A 66 -7.41 0.23 5.85
N ALA A 67 -6.10 0.05 6.03
CA ALA A 67 -5.11 1.10 5.82
C ALA A 67 -4.98 1.47 4.33
N VAL A 68 -4.92 0.47 3.44
CA VAL A 68 -4.89 0.67 1.97
C VAL A 68 -6.12 1.45 1.53
N ARG A 69 -7.31 1.04 1.97
CA ARG A 69 -8.57 1.74 1.68
C ARG A 69 -8.56 3.21 2.11
N TYR A 70 -8.03 3.50 3.30
CA TYR A 70 -7.88 4.87 3.78
C TYR A 70 -6.86 5.67 2.96
N PHE A 71 -5.76 5.03 2.56
CA PHE A 71 -4.72 5.64 1.75
C PHE A 71 -5.20 5.99 0.34
N GLU A 72 -5.97 5.10 -0.29
CA GLU A 72 -6.59 5.36 -1.58
C GLU A 72 -7.60 6.53 -1.53
N GLN A 73 -8.34 6.69 -0.43
CA GLN A 73 -9.16 7.90 -0.22
C GLN A 73 -8.31 9.17 -0.11
N ARG A 74 -7.08 9.07 0.41
CA ARG A 74 -6.14 10.20 0.49
C ARG A 74 -5.56 10.53 -0.88
N ILE A 75 -5.27 9.51 -1.67
CA ILE A 75 -4.88 9.63 -3.07
C ILE A 75 -5.97 10.35 -3.86
N PHE A 76 -7.23 9.88 -3.77
CA PHE A 76 -8.37 10.50 -4.43
C PHE A 76 -8.44 12.01 -4.17
N ARG A 77 -8.24 12.44 -2.92
CA ARG A 77 -8.27 13.86 -2.54
C ARG A 77 -7.21 14.72 -3.23
N VAL A 78 -6.09 14.14 -3.66
CA VAL A 78 -5.01 14.89 -4.33
C VAL A 78 -4.99 14.70 -5.84
N THR A 79 -5.49 13.57 -6.35
CA THR A 79 -5.60 13.30 -7.80
C THR A 79 -6.88 13.84 -8.40
N GLY A 80 -7.95 13.94 -7.60
CA GLY A 80 -9.29 14.34 -8.03
C GLY A 80 -10.03 13.27 -8.85
N ILE A 81 -9.43 12.11 -9.06
CA ILE A 81 -9.94 11.03 -9.91
C ILE A 81 -10.08 9.76 -9.08
N ARG A 82 -11.25 9.15 -9.15
CA ARG A 82 -11.52 7.84 -8.56
C ARG A 82 -11.10 6.79 -9.58
N ASP A 83 -10.04 6.06 -9.27
CA ASP A 83 -9.57 5.00 -10.15
C ASP A 83 -10.61 3.89 -10.32
N LEU A 84 -10.80 3.49 -11.58
CA LEU A 84 -11.58 2.31 -11.97
C LEU A 84 -10.74 1.04 -11.85
N PRO A 85 -11.34 -0.06 -11.35
CA PRO A 85 -10.64 -1.33 -11.20
C PRO A 85 -10.25 -1.91 -12.56
N GLN A 86 -9.32 -2.87 -12.53
CA GLN A 86 -8.99 -3.73 -13.66
C GLN A 86 -8.68 -2.94 -14.93
N SER A 87 -7.69 -2.05 -14.82
CA SER A 87 -7.25 -1.15 -15.88
C SER A 87 -7.22 -1.82 -17.27
N LYS A 88 -7.84 -1.19 -18.26
CA LYS A 88 -7.92 -1.73 -19.63
C LYS A 88 -6.54 -1.92 -20.26
N PHE A 89 -6.32 -3.07 -20.88
CA PHE A 89 -5.10 -3.31 -21.65
C PHE A 89 -4.95 -2.30 -22.80
N GLY A 90 -3.72 -1.80 -22.99
CA GLY A 90 -3.39 -0.81 -24.03
C GLY A 90 -3.78 0.63 -23.69
N ALA A 91 -4.48 0.89 -22.58
CA ALA A 91 -4.67 2.24 -22.08
C ALA A 91 -3.34 2.78 -21.52
N SER A 92 -3.13 4.09 -21.67
CA SER A 92 -1.93 4.76 -21.17
C SER A 92 -2.20 6.26 -20.99
N ARG A 93 -1.45 6.91 -20.09
CA ARG A 93 -1.42 8.36 -19.89
C ARG A 93 -2.77 9.02 -19.56
N ILE A 94 -3.75 8.26 -19.05
CA ILE A 94 -5.00 8.81 -18.52
C ILE A 94 -4.75 9.29 -17.09
N ARG A 95 -4.68 10.61 -16.90
CA ARG A 95 -4.34 11.22 -15.62
C ARG A 95 -5.32 10.77 -14.52
N GLY A 96 -4.76 10.31 -13.39
CA GLY A 96 -5.50 9.88 -12.21
C GLY A 96 -5.99 8.43 -12.22
N GLN A 97 -6.07 7.80 -13.40
CA GLN A 97 -6.28 6.34 -13.52
C GLN A 97 -4.98 5.60 -13.24
N MET A 98 -5.08 4.38 -12.73
CA MET A 98 -3.97 3.54 -12.31
C MET A 98 -4.02 2.19 -13.01
N ASP A 99 -2.85 1.63 -13.32
CA ASP A 99 -2.69 0.22 -13.68
C ASP A 99 -2.08 -0.57 -12.51
N CYS A 100 -1.82 -1.86 -12.73
CA CYS A 100 -1.24 -2.72 -11.69
C CYS A 100 0.15 -2.26 -11.23
N VAL A 101 0.91 -1.56 -12.09
CA VAL A 101 2.21 -1.01 -11.75
C VAL A 101 2.04 0.20 -10.84
N ASP A 102 1.13 1.12 -11.17
CA ASP A 102 0.78 2.27 -10.33
C ASP A 102 0.27 1.82 -8.96
N GLU A 103 -0.71 0.91 -8.94
CA GLU A 103 -1.34 0.39 -7.72
C GLU A 103 -0.34 -0.31 -6.80
N SER A 104 0.46 -1.24 -7.35
CA SER A 104 1.48 -1.94 -6.56
C SER A 104 2.58 -1.00 -6.05
N THR A 105 2.97 0.02 -6.83
CA THR A 105 3.96 1.02 -6.39
C THR A 105 3.42 1.88 -5.25
N ASN A 106 2.18 2.36 -5.37
CA ASN A 106 1.54 3.21 -4.36
C ASN A 106 1.29 2.43 -3.06
N THR A 107 0.77 1.21 -3.17
CA THR A 107 0.51 0.33 -2.02
C THR A 107 1.82 -0.05 -1.32
N HIS A 108 2.88 -0.36 -2.06
CA HIS A 108 4.19 -0.61 -1.48
C HIS A 108 4.72 0.61 -0.70
N ALA A 109 4.59 1.82 -1.26
CA ALA A 109 5.00 3.05 -0.56
C ALA A 109 4.24 3.28 0.76
N LEU A 110 2.95 2.94 0.81
CA LEU A 110 2.18 2.93 2.05
C LEU A 110 2.73 1.89 3.05
N LEU A 111 2.98 0.66 2.62
CA LEU A 111 3.48 -0.40 3.49
C LEU A 111 4.82 -0.03 4.11
N VAL A 112 5.74 0.55 3.31
CA VAL A 112 7.01 1.12 3.81
C VAL A 112 6.75 2.22 4.84
N TYR A 113 5.84 3.15 4.56
CA TYR A 113 5.47 4.21 5.52
C TYR A 113 4.99 3.66 6.87
N LEU A 114 4.21 2.57 6.87
CA LEU A 114 3.72 1.89 8.07
C LEU A 114 4.86 1.16 8.80
N ALA A 115 5.74 0.49 8.07
CA ALA A 115 6.88 -0.26 8.61
C ALA A 115 7.94 0.67 9.24
N GLU A 116 8.29 1.79 8.59
CA GLU A 116 9.18 2.83 9.14
C GLU A 116 8.70 3.33 10.51
N ARG A 117 7.37 3.32 10.74
CA ARG A 117 6.71 3.75 11.98
C ARG A 117 6.45 2.61 12.96
N LYS A 118 6.97 1.41 12.68
CA LYS A 118 6.82 0.20 13.51
C LYS A 118 5.34 -0.15 13.77
N LEU A 119 4.48 0.10 12.79
CA LEU A 119 3.03 -0.18 12.90
C LEU A 119 2.67 -1.61 12.49
N LEU A 120 3.57 -2.30 11.77
CA LEU A 120 3.44 -3.71 11.44
C LEU A 120 4.21 -4.53 12.50
N ARG A 121 3.51 -5.44 13.19
CA ARG A 121 4.03 -6.28 14.28
C ARG A 121 4.34 -7.71 13.82
N PHE A 122 3.53 -8.23 12.90
CA PHE A 122 3.57 -9.62 12.46
C PHE A 122 4.19 -9.78 11.08
N HIS A 123 4.13 -8.75 10.24
CA HIS A 123 4.65 -8.78 8.89
C HIS A 123 5.77 -7.76 8.65
N LYS A 124 6.65 -8.09 7.70
CA LYS A 124 7.60 -7.16 7.08
C LYS A 124 7.20 -6.90 5.64
N VAL A 125 7.66 -5.78 5.10
CA VAL A 125 7.44 -5.39 3.70
C VAL A 125 8.50 -6.06 2.85
N GLU A 126 8.10 -6.63 1.72
CA GLU A 126 8.99 -7.22 0.73
C GLU A 126 8.95 -6.41 -0.57
N ASP A 127 9.84 -6.74 -1.50
CA ASP A 127 9.78 -6.21 -2.85
C ASP A 127 8.48 -6.62 -3.56
N ASN A 128 8.05 -5.79 -4.52
CA ASN A 128 6.89 -6.11 -5.34
C ASN A 128 7.10 -7.42 -6.11
N ALA A 129 6.06 -8.24 -6.19
CA ALA A 129 6.05 -9.43 -7.02
C ALA A 129 5.37 -9.16 -8.36
N SER A 130 5.78 -9.92 -9.37
CA SER A 130 5.15 -9.92 -10.69
C SER A 130 4.84 -11.35 -11.16
N ARG A 131 3.88 -11.43 -12.08
CA ARG A 131 3.55 -12.62 -12.88
C ARG A 131 3.14 -12.17 -14.28
N GLY A 132 2.99 -13.09 -15.23
CA GLY A 132 2.70 -12.73 -16.61
C GLY A 132 3.96 -12.34 -17.39
N LEU A 133 3.76 -11.88 -18.63
CA LEU A 133 4.74 -11.44 -19.65
C LEU A 133 6.23 -11.70 -19.33
N PHE A 134 6.88 -12.51 -20.18
CA PHE A 134 8.25 -13.02 -20.05
C PHE A 134 8.52 -13.99 -18.86
N VAL A 135 7.63 -14.09 -17.86
CA VAL A 135 7.77 -15.06 -16.74
C VAL A 135 6.98 -16.35 -16.96
N ASP A 136 5.72 -16.28 -17.40
CA ASP A 136 4.83 -17.46 -17.53
C ASP A 136 3.78 -17.36 -18.67
N GLY A 137 3.89 -16.38 -19.56
CA GLY A 137 3.00 -16.22 -20.73
C GLY A 137 1.59 -15.68 -20.43
N ARG A 138 1.29 -15.30 -19.17
CA ARG A 138 -0.01 -14.72 -18.78
C ARG A 138 -0.02 -13.20 -18.89
N TYR A 139 -1.19 -12.58 -18.65
CA TYR A 139 -1.32 -11.13 -18.55
C TYR A 139 -0.35 -10.56 -17.49
N PRO A 140 0.55 -9.61 -17.86
CA PRO A 140 1.49 -9.04 -16.92
C PRO A 140 0.76 -8.35 -15.77
N HIS A 141 1.11 -8.73 -14.54
CA HIS A 141 0.47 -8.22 -13.33
C HIS A 141 1.49 -8.05 -12.21
N TRP A 142 1.32 -7.00 -11.41
CA TRP A 142 2.21 -6.60 -10.32
C TRP A 142 1.43 -6.42 -9.02
N THR A 143 2.06 -6.71 -7.89
CA THR A 143 1.44 -6.55 -6.57
C THR A 143 2.47 -6.21 -5.50
N ALA A 144 2.06 -5.47 -4.47
CA ALA A 144 2.85 -5.27 -3.27
C ALA A 144 2.81 -6.51 -2.39
N VAL A 145 3.87 -6.74 -1.60
CA VAL A 145 4.02 -7.98 -0.82
C VAL A 145 4.40 -7.68 0.62
N ILE A 146 3.82 -8.46 1.54
CA ILE A 146 4.26 -8.55 2.93
C ILE A 146 4.55 -10.01 3.27
N SER A 147 5.51 -10.27 4.16
CA SER A 147 5.79 -11.62 4.64
C SER A 147 5.66 -11.72 6.15
N ASP A 148 5.21 -12.87 6.65
CA ASP A 148 5.21 -13.15 8.09
C ASP A 148 6.55 -13.74 8.57
N ARG A 149 6.67 -13.92 9.89
CA ARG A 149 7.89 -14.48 10.51
C ARG A 149 8.20 -15.91 10.11
N GLY A 150 7.22 -16.66 9.61
CA GLY A 150 7.39 -18.01 9.08
C GLY A 150 7.87 -18.03 7.62
N GLY A 151 8.00 -16.86 6.99
CA GLY A 151 8.39 -16.72 5.59
C GLY A 151 7.22 -16.87 4.60
N THR A 152 5.98 -16.93 5.08
CA THR A 152 4.82 -16.93 4.17
C THR A 152 4.64 -15.53 3.60
N GLU A 153 4.69 -15.41 2.28
CA GLU A 153 4.43 -14.16 1.55
C GLU A 153 2.94 -14.02 1.23
N TRP A 154 2.43 -12.82 1.40
CA TRP A 154 1.04 -12.43 1.18
C TRP A 154 1.02 -11.25 0.21
N VAL A 155 0.16 -11.32 -0.80
CA VAL A 155 -0.08 -10.17 -1.68
C VAL A 155 -0.87 -9.10 -0.96
N VAL A 156 -0.70 -7.85 -1.39
CA VAL A 156 -1.57 -6.72 -1.06
C VAL A 156 -1.88 -6.04 -2.39
N ASP A 157 -2.91 -6.55 -3.08
CA ASP A 157 -3.22 -6.19 -4.47
C ASP A 157 -4.50 -5.35 -4.54
N SER A 158 -4.36 -4.04 -4.71
CA SER A 158 -5.47 -3.07 -4.77
C SER A 158 -6.14 -3.00 -6.15
N TRP A 159 -5.57 -3.59 -7.19
CA TRP A 159 -5.97 -3.35 -8.59
C TRP A 159 -7.35 -3.89 -8.99
N TYR A 160 -7.86 -4.90 -8.29
CA TYR A 160 -9.14 -5.54 -8.65
C TYR A 160 -10.37 -4.78 -8.15
N ALA A 161 -10.24 -3.99 -7.09
CA ALA A 161 -11.35 -3.25 -6.51
C ALA A 161 -11.30 -1.78 -6.94
N PRO A 162 -12.45 -1.10 -7.08
CA PRO A 162 -12.45 0.35 -7.32
C PRO A 162 -11.77 1.06 -6.15
N MET A 163 -11.12 2.20 -6.42
CA MET A 163 -10.41 2.99 -5.41
C MET A 163 -11.21 3.18 -4.11
N GLY A 164 -10.62 2.77 -2.99
CA GLY A 164 -11.20 2.71 -1.64
C GLY A 164 -11.81 1.35 -1.28
N GLY A 165 -11.81 0.40 -2.21
CA GLY A 165 -12.25 -0.98 -2.06
C GLY A 165 -11.22 -1.86 -1.34
N ALA A 166 -11.64 -3.05 -0.89
CA ALA A 166 -10.73 -3.96 -0.20
C ALA A 166 -9.69 -4.52 -1.20
N PRO A 167 -8.39 -4.43 -0.91
CA PRO A 167 -7.38 -5.12 -1.69
C PRO A 167 -7.46 -6.64 -1.45
N ASP A 168 -6.99 -7.39 -2.43
CA ASP A 168 -6.74 -8.82 -2.32
C ASP A 168 -5.55 -9.06 -1.37
N ILE A 169 -5.78 -9.84 -0.30
CA ILE A 169 -4.72 -10.22 0.65
C ILE A 169 -4.79 -11.71 0.96
N PHE A 170 -4.01 -12.50 0.21
CA PHE A 170 -3.91 -13.95 0.37
C PHE A 170 -2.49 -14.44 -0.02
N PRO A 171 -2.13 -15.72 0.17
CA PRO A 171 -0.76 -16.17 -0.05
C PRO A 171 -0.27 -15.94 -1.49
N LEU A 172 0.94 -15.39 -1.65
CA LEU A 172 1.56 -15.10 -2.96
C LEU A 172 1.69 -16.35 -3.83
N SER A 173 1.93 -17.52 -3.23
CA SER A 173 1.98 -18.81 -3.94
C SER A 173 0.65 -19.16 -4.61
N GLN A 174 -0.49 -18.75 -4.05
CA GLN A 174 -1.80 -18.92 -4.67
C GLN A 174 -2.03 -17.85 -5.74
N TRP A 175 -1.62 -16.61 -5.49
CA TRP A 175 -1.74 -15.52 -6.46
C TRP A 175 -0.96 -15.85 -7.74
N LYS A 176 0.26 -16.37 -7.65
CA LYS A 176 1.05 -16.78 -8.84
C LYS A 176 0.36 -17.85 -9.70
N LYS A 177 -0.54 -18.66 -9.13
CA LYS A 177 -1.28 -19.70 -9.87
C LYS A 177 -2.54 -19.16 -10.54
N ARG A 178 -3.23 -18.22 -9.90
CA ARG A 178 -4.58 -17.79 -10.29
C ARG A 178 -4.65 -17.26 -11.71
N GLY A 179 -3.79 -16.31 -12.11
CA GLY A 179 -3.79 -15.78 -13.48
C GLY A 179 -5.13 -15.21 -13.98
N VAL A 180 -6.12 -15.03 -13.09
CA VAL A 180 -7.48 -14.57 -13.43
C VAL A 180 -7.61 -13.05 -13.24
N LEU A 181 -8.59 -12.48 -13.93
CA LEU A 181 -9.00 -11.09 -13.78
C LEU A 181 -9.88 -10.87 -12.54
N GLU A 182 -10.31 -11.90 -11.80
CA GLU A 182 -11.26 -11.75 -10.69
C GLU A 182 -10.57 -11.59 -9.32
N SER A 183 -11.12 -10.70 -8.49
CA SER A 183 -10.70 -10.49 -7.09
C SER A 183 -10.95 -11.73 -6.24
N GLY A 184 -10.06 -12.02 -5.30
CA GLY A 184 -10.32 -12.93 -4.18
C GLY A 184 -10.06 -12.27 -2.83
N ALA A 185 -10.49 -11.02 -2.69
CA ALA A 185 -10.38 -10.26 -1.46
C ALA A 185 -11.00 -11.04 -0.29
N LEU A 186 -10.39 -10.88 0.88
CA LEU A 186 -10.99 -11.37 2.11
C LEU A 186 -12.16 -10.44 2.44
N ASP A 187 -13.37 -10.99 2.54
CA ASP A 187 -14.56 -10.28 3.00
C ASP A 187 -14.36 -9.63 4.39
#